data_AF-A0A937L6Z0-F1
#
_entry.id   AF-A0A937L6Z0-F1
#
_cell.length_a   1.000
_cell.length_b   1.000
_cell.length_c   1.000
_cell.angle_alpha   90.00
_cell.angle_beta   90.00
_cell.angle_gamma   90.00
#
_symmetry.space_group_name_H-M   'P 1'
#
loop_
_entity.id
_entity.type
_entity.pdbx_description
1 polymer ?
#
loop_
_entity_poly.entity_id
_entity_poly.type
_entity_poly.pdbx_seq_one_letter_code
_entity_poly.pdbx_strand_id
1 'polypeptide(L)'
;EGEELFFVIKGEITVEVDEERVILRTGDSYHFDSTRTHCTWNHRTEVATLLWCGTMDVFGLSEIESPHQIPEKMARSSRVSPLYHVRMSTNLQEEKT
;
A
#
# COMPACT_ATOMS: atom_id res chain seq x y z
N GLU A 1 -16.96 -2.67 1.89
CA GLU A 1 -17.15 -1.36 2.53
C GLU A 1 -15.79 -0.94 3.04
N GLY A 2 -15.37 0.28 2.70
CA GLY A 2 -14.11 0.81 3.16
C GLY A 2 -14.05 2.31 2.93
N GLU A 3 -13.37 3.02 3.81
CA GLU A 3 -13.22 4.47 3.75
C GLU A 3 -11.73 4.80 3.68
N GLU A 4 -11.40 5.88 2.99
CA GLU A 4 -10.08 6.49 3.01
C GLU A 4 -10.17 7.99 3.29
N LEU A 5 -9.24 8.46 4.12
CA LEU A 5 -9.04 9.85 4.46
C LEU A 5 -7.59 10.24 4.27
N PHE A 6 -7.37 11.30 3.51
CA PHE A 6 -6.07 11.95 3.36
C PHE A 6 -6.08 13.29 4.09
N PHE A 7 -4.93 13.64 4.67
CA PHE A 7 -4.62 14.99 5.12
C PHE A 7 -3.20 15.36 4.71
N VAL A 8 -3.02 16.43 3.94
CA VAL A 8 -1.70 16.81 3.43
C VAL A 8 -0.95 17.63 4.48
N ILE A 9 0.12 17.05 5.00
CA ILE A 9 0.99 17.69 6.00
C ILE A 9 1.94 18.69 5.32
N LYS A 10 2.46 18.35 4.14
CA LYS A 10 3.39 19.19 3.37
C LYS A 10 3.34 18.86 1.88
N GLY A 11 3.43 19.88 1.03
CA GLY A 11 3.48 19.72 -0.42
C GLY A 11 2.10 19.71 -1.06
N GLU A 12 2.00 19.09 -2.22
CA GLU A 12 0.80 18.98 -3.05
C GLU A 12 0.76 17.58 -3.71
N ILE A 13 -0.42 16.97 -3.78
CA ILE A 13 -0.65 15.66 -4.43
C ILE A 13 -1.88 15.73 -5.34
N THR A 14 -1.97 14.86 -6.34
CA THR A 14 -3.22 14.62 -7.07
C THR A 14 -3.86 13.34 -6.54
N VAL A 15 -5.16 13.41 -6.33
CA VAL A 15 -6.03 12.26 -6.10
C VAL A 15 -6.99 12.17 -7.27
N GLU A 16 -7.14 10.98 -7.85
CA GLU A 16 -8.16 10.67 -8.84
C GLU A 16 -9.11 9.63 -8.28
N VAL A 17 -10.42 9.88 -8.34
CA VAL A 17 -11.47 8.93 -7.93
C VAL A 17 -12.57 8.93 -8.99
N ASP A 18 -12.83 7.77 -9.61
CA ASP A 18 -13.75 7.61 -10.76
C ASP A 18 -13.57 8.71 -11.81
N GLU A 19 -12.32 8.91 -12.27
CA GLU A 19 -11.94 9.89 -13.29
C GLU A 19 -11.99 11.38 -12.84
N GLU A 20 -12.52 11.68 -11.65
CA GLU A 20 -12.49 13.02 -11.08
C GLU A 20 -11.15 13.28 -10.39
N ARG A 21 -10.47 14.36 -10.79
CA ARG A 21 -9.17 14.75 -10.24
C ARG A 21 -9.29 15.93 -9.30
N VAL A 22 -8.69 15.76 -8.12
CA VAL A 22 -8.56 16.81 -7.11
C VAL A 22 -7.08 17.00 -6.78
N ILE A 23 -6.65 18.26 -6.72
CA ILE A 23 -5.31 18.62 -6.24
C ILE A 23 -5.43 19.04 -4.78
N LEU A 24 -4.76 18.31 -3.88
CA LEU A 24 -4.72 18.60 -2.46
C LEU A 24 -3.39 19.26 -2.09
N ARG A 25 -3.46 20.36 -1.35
CA ARG A 25 -2.33 21.15 -0.85
C ARG A 25 -2.20 21.00 0.65
N THR A 26 -1.09 21.50 1.19
CA THR A 26 -0.83 21.53 2.63
C THR A 26 -2.01 22.11 3.42
N GLY A 27 -2.54 21.31 4.36
CA GLY A 27 -3.72 21.63 5.16
C GLY A 27 -5.05 21.11 4.59
N ASP A 28 -5.09 20.65 3.34
CA ASP A 28 -6.29 20.07 2.74
C ASP A 28 -6.50 18.64 3.24
N SER A 29 -7.78 18.28 3.37
CA SER A 29 -8.24 16.92 3.63
C SER A 29 -9.15 16.42 2.53
N TYR A 30 -9.15 15.12 2.28
CA TYR A 30 -10.05 14.49 1.30
C TYR A 30 -10.51 13.13 1.81
N HIS A 31 -11.79 12.85 1.64
CA HIS A 31 -12.42 11.62 2.12
C HIS A 31 -13.26 11.01 1.01
N PHE A 32 -13.16 9.70 0.82
CA PHE A 32 -13.90 8.98 -0.20
C PHE A 32 -14.07 7.49 0.15
N ASP A 33 -15.12 6.89 -0.42
CA ASP A 33 -15.35 5.45 -0.38
C ASP A 33 -14.22 4.72 -1.09
N SER A 34 -13.48 3.90 -0.35
CA SER A 34 -12.27 3.22 -0.82
C SER A 34 -12.57 2.08 -1.79
N THR A 35 -13.84 1.71 -1.98
CA THR A 35 -14.24 0.70 -2.98
C THR A 35 -14.29 1.27 -4.39
N ARG A 36 -14.30 2.60 -4.53
CA ARG A 36 -14.23 3.30 -5.82
C ARG A 36 -12.85 3.17 -6.42
N THR A 37 -12.75 3.19 -7.76
CA THR A 37 -11.43 3.12 -8.41
C THR A 37 -10.70 4.43 -8.17
N HIS A 38 -9.52 4.36 -7.55
CA HIS A 38 -8.77 5.55 -7.18
C HIS A 38 -7.25 5.35 -7.34
N CYS A 39 -6.56 6.48 -7.52
CA CYS A 39 -5.10 6.53 -7.47
C CYS A 39 -4.64 7.87 -6.88
N THR A 40 -3.44 7.86 -6.29
CA THR A 40 -2.83 9.06 -5.71
C THR A 40 -1.38 9.12 -6.11
N TRP A 41 -0.93 10.30 -6.54
CA TRP A 41 0.46 10.49 -6.92
C TRP A 41 0.95 11.90 -6.60
N ASN A 42 2.26 11.98 -6.36
CA ASN A 42 2.97 13.23 -6.32
C ASN A 42 3.30 13.66 -7.76
N HIS A 43 2.59 14.66 -8.28
CA HIS A 43 2.81 15.20 -9.62
C HIS A 43 3.89 16.29 -9.66
N ARG A 44 4.56 16.55 -8.52
CA ARG A 44 5.64 17.53 -8.38
C ARG A 44 6.98 16.82 -8.22
N THR A 45 8.05 17.61 -8.37
CA THR A 45 9.43 17.16 -8.15
C THR A 45 9.83 17.22 -6.67
N GLU A 46 9.14 18.04 -5.88
CA GLU A 46 9.38 18.17 -4.45
C GLU A 46 8.72 17.04 -3.67
N VAL A 47 9.32 16.65 -2.54
CA VAL A 47 8.73 15.64 -1.64
C VAL A 47 7.43 16.17 -1.01
N ALA A 48 6.35 15.40 -1.13
CA ALA A 48 5.10 15.59 -0.41
C ALA A 48 4.99 14.63 0.80
N THR A 49 4.25 15.04 1.82
CA THR A 49 3.97 14.23 3.02
C THR A 49 2.48 14.32 3.34
N LEU A 50 1.84 13.16 3.49
CA LEU A 50 0.42 13.06 3.81
C LEU A 50 0.20 12.09 4.97
N LEU A 51 -0.85 12.33 5.75
CA LEU A 51 -1.44 11.34 6.65
C LEU A 51 -2.50 10.57 5.87
N TRP A 52 -2.36 9.26 5.85
CA TRP A 52 -3.32 8.34 5.27
C TRP A 52 -4.01 7.56 6.41
N CYS A 53 -5.33 7.51 6.38
CA CYS A 53 -6.11 6.64 7.24
C CYS A 53 -7.12 5.90 6.36
N GLY A 54 -7.06 4.58 6.35
CA GLY A 54 -8.01 3.77 5.60
C GLY A 54 -8.47 2.55 6.39
N THR A 55 -9.66 2.07 6.07
CA THR A 55 -10.20 0.80 6.59
C THR A 55 -10.08 -0.35 5.59
N MET A 56 -9.51 -0.08 4.41
CA MET A 56 -9.29 -1.08 3.38
C MET A 56 -8.24 -2.10 3.82
N ASP A 57 -8.48 -3.37 3.49
CA ASP A 57 -7.47 -4.42 3.61
C ASP A 57 -6.42 -4.26 2.52
N VAL A 58 -5.41 -3.44 2.81
CA VAL A 58 -4.28 -3.14 1.91
C VAL A 58 -3.28 -4.30 1.78
N PHE A 59 -3.37 -5.33 2.63
CA PHE A 59 -2.44 -6.47 2.62
C PHE A 59 -3.08 -7.79 2.16
N GLY A 60 -4.40 -7.82 2.04
CA GLY A 60 -5.17 -9.00 1.69
C GLY A 60 -5.23 -10.02 2.83
N LEU A 61 -6.32 -10.81 2.85
CA LEU A 61 -6.52 -11.95 3.76
C LEU A 61 -5.59 -13.14 3.49
N SER A 62 -4.39 -12.95 2.92
CA SER A 62 -3.39 -14.01 3.00
C SER A 62 -3.02 -14.14 4.48
N GLU A 63 -3.28 -15.31 5.07
CA GLU A 63 -2.75 -15.63 6.40
C GLU A 63 -1.28 -15.22 6.40
N ILE A 64 -0.93 -14.21 7.22
CA ILE A 64 0.47 -13.99 7.58
C ILE A 64 0.81 -15.23 8.39
N GLU A 65 1.31 -16.28 7.74
CA GLU A 65 1.79 -17.46 8.44
C GLU A 65 2.91 -16.97 9.35
N SER A 66 2.64 -16.95 10.65
CA SER A 66 3.66 -16.62 11.62
C SER A 66 4.82 -17.60 11.41
N PRO A 67 6.09 -17.15 11.40
CA PRO A 67 7.24 -18.05 11.32
C PRO A 67 7.22 -19.16 12.39
N HIS A 68 6.46 -18.97 13.47
CA HIS A 68 6.26 -19.96 14.53
C HIS A 68 5.21 -21.03 14.20
N GLN A 69 4.31 -20.79 13.23
CA GLN A 69 3.30 -21.75 12.77
C GLN A 69 3.84 -22.67 11.65
N ILE A 70 4.92 -22.26 10.98
CA ILE A 70 5.57 -23.02 9.89
C ILE A 70 6.13 -24.37 10.40
N PRO A 71 6.85 -24.45 11.54
CA PRO A 71 7.36 -25.73 12.05
C PRO A 71 6.24 -26.74 12.36
N GLU A 72 5.09 -26.28 12.87
CA GLU A 72 3.97 -27.16 13.25
C GLU A 72 3.17 -27.71 12.06
N LYS A 73 3.05 -26.95 10.96
CA LYS A 73 2.47 -27.44 9.70
C LYS A 73 3.46 -28.34 8.95
N MET A 74 4.75 -28.00 8.95
CA MET A 74 5.79 -28.74 8.23
C MET A 74 6.14 -30.09 8.90
N ALA A 75 6.06 -30.19 10.23
CA ALA A 75 6.15 -31.46 10.95
C ALA A 75 5.02 -32.45 10.60
N ARG A 76 3.86 -31.93 10.15
CA ARG A 76 2.71 -32.73 9.69
C ARG A 76 2.84 -33.22 8.25
N SER A 77 3.60 -32.51 7.43
CA SER A 77 3.80 -32.80 6.02
C SER A 77 5.24 -33.24 5.80
N SER A 78 5.53 -34.49 6.13
CA SER A 78 6.84 -35.10 5.92
C SER A 78 7.23 -35.10 4.44
N ARG A 79 7.95 -34.05 4.01
CA ARG A 79 8.94 -34.04 2.93
C ARG A 79 9.47 -32.60 2.72
N VAL A 80 10.79 -32.46 2.75
CA VAL A 80 11.66 -31.46 2.09
C VAL A 80 12.53 -30.59 3.04
N SER A 81 13.80 -30.46 2.63
CA SER A 81 14.99 -29.90 3.29
C SER A 81 15.03 -28.36 3.36
N PRO A 82 15.64 -27.75 4.41
CA PRO A 82 15.60 -26.30 4.63
C PRO A 82 16.80 -25.61 3.97
N LEU A 83 16.57 -24.99 2.82
CA LEU A 83 17.45 -23.93 2.30
C LEU A 83 16.55 -22.81 1.76
N TYR A 84 16.10 -21.94 2.66
CA TYR A 84 15.29 -20.78 2.34
C TYR A 84 16.21 -19.64 1.89
N HIS A 85 16.24 -19.37 0.58
CA HIS A 85 16.63 -18.05 0.06
C HIS A 85 15.33 -17.28 -0.21
N VAL A 86 14.97 -16.36 0.69
CA VAL A 86 13.91 -15.38 0.42
C VAL A 86 14.56 -14.22 -0.36
N ARG A 87 14.26 -14.12 -1.65
CA ARG A 87 14.60 -12.95 -2.46
C ARG A 87 13.46 -11.95 -2.36
N MET A 88 13.61 -10.94 -1.51
CA MET A 88 12.77 -9.75 -1.57
C MET A 88 13.21 -8.92 -2.78
N SER A 89 12.45 -8.94 -3.88
CA SER A 89 12.60 -7.98 -4.97
C SER A 89 11.52 -6.92 -4.84
N THR A 90 11.88 -5.77 -4.28
CA THR A 90 11.15 -4.53 -4.52
C THR A 90 11.37 -4.14 -5.97
N ASN A 91 10.35 -4.28 -6.82
CA ASN A 91 10.39 -3.68 -8.15
C ASN A 91 10.23 -2.17 -8.01
N LEU A 92 11.29 -1.48 -7.63
CA LEU A 92 11.50 -0.09 -8.05
C LEU A 92 11.91 -0.17 -9.52
N GLN A 93 10.98 0.08 -10.42
CA GLN A 93 11.34 0.38 -11.80
C GLN A 93 12.02 1.76 -11.80
N GLU A 94 13.34 1.76 -11.78
CA GLU A 94 14.12 2.91 -12.23
C GLU A 94 13.82 3.10 -13.72
N GLU A 95 13.04 4.13 -14.04
CA GLU A 95 12.93 4.64 -15.41
C GLU A 95 14.27 5.26 -15.78
N LYS A 96 14.99 4.56 -16.66
CA LYS A 96 16.30 4.96 -17.16
C LYS A 96 16.10 5.86 -18.38
N THR A 97 16.38 7.16 -18.24
CA THR A 97 16.72 8.05 -19.37
C THR A 97 17.89 7.56 -20.18
#